data_AF-A0A5J4VTR0-F1
#
_entry.id   AF-A0A5J4VTR0-F1
#
_cell.length_a   1.000
_cell.length_b   1.000
_cell.length_c   1.000
_cell.angle_alpha   90.00
_cell.angle_beta   90.00
_cell.angle_gamma   90.00
#
_symmetry.space_group_name_H-M   'P 1'
#
loop_
_entity.id
_entity.type
_entity.pdbx_description
1 polymer ?
#
loop_
_entity_poly.entity_id
_entity_poly.type
_entity_poly.pdbx_seq_one_letter_code
_entity_poly.pdbx_strand_id
1 'polypeptide(L)'
;MKTQMWKKSIKRKLKYAKRLSLTLLGRKIRLISRKQAIEAGTIDAFLRLLSIQPLERISMSHIYAFFIFTNSSSDEICEMLYNRNPYISLIHLFDHQDFFIINRAAISIFNLLNNGARTRPSTAPHPHYQNMIAFGGIQKIFILFKKHANKDIKISTSL
;
A
#
# COMPACT_ATOMS: atom_id res chain seq x y z
N MET A 1 -25.58 -7.16 18.28
CA MET A 1 -24.58 -6.29 18.94
C MET A 1 -23.20 -6.24 18.24
N LYS A 2 -22.58 -7.37 17.88
CA LYS A 2 -21.26 -7.42 17.19
C LYS A 2 -21.22 -6.68 15.84
N THR A 3 -22.28 -6.77 15.04
CA THR A 3 -22.38 -6.12 13.71
C THR A 3 -22.44 -4.59 13.80
N GLN A 4 -23.06 -4.05 14.86
CA GLN A 4 -23.13 -2.60 15.12
C GLN A 4 -21.75 -2.04 15.49
N MET A 5 -21.00 -2.77 16.32
CA MET A 5 -19.65 -2.39 16.74
C MET A 5 -18.65 -2.44 15.58
N TRP A 6 -18.77 -3.44 14.71
CA TRP A 6 -17.96 -3.57 13.49
C TRP A 6 -18.21 -2.41 12.51
N LYS A 7 -19.49 -2.08 12.25
CA LYS A 7 -19.87 -0.92 11.42
C LYS A 7 -19.35 0.40 12.02
N LYS A 8 -19.39 0.57 13.34
CA LYS A 8 -18.86 1.75 14.05
C LYS A 8 -17.33 1.84 13.95
N SER A 9 -16.64 0.71 14.06
CA SER A 9 -15.18 0.61 13.89
C SER A 9 -14.74 0.95 12.46
N ILE A 10 -15.46 0.46 11.44
CA ILE A 10 -15.21 0.79 10.04
C ILE A 10 -15.45 2.26 9.75
N LYS A 11 -16.58 2.83 10.20
CA LYS A 11 -16.86 4.27 10.06
C LYS A 11 -15.74 5.12 10.65
N ARG A 12 -15.22 4.71 11.82
CA ARG A 12 -14.12 5.41 12.48
C ARG A 12 -12.82 5.34 11.64
N LYS A 13 -12.49 4.17 11.11
CA LYS A 13 -11.31 3.95 10.25
C LYS A 13 -11.39 4.71 8.93
N LEU A 14 -12.55 4.73 8.27
CA LEU A 14 -12.81 5.51 7.05
C LEU A 14 -12.71 7.03 7.30
N LYS A 15 -13.14 7.50 8.48
CA LYS A 15 -12.97 8.91 8.89
C LYS A 15 -11.49 9.29 9.00
N TYR A 16 -10.63 8.41 9.51
CA TYR A 16 -9.19 8.66 9.59
C TYR A 16 -8.53 8.67 8.22
N ALA A 17 -8.86 7.70 7.36
CA ALA A 17 -8.40 7.64 5.98
C ALA A 17 -8.75 8.93 5.21
N LYS A 18 -10.01 9.38 5.33
CA LYS A 18 -10.50 10.62 4.69
C LYS A 18 -9.81 11.88 5.22
N ARG A 19 -9.47 11.92 6.51
CA ARG A 19 -8.70 13.05 7.07
C ARG A 19 -7.27 13.07 6.53
N LEU A 20 -6.59 11.93 6.49
CA LEU A 20 -5.23 11.83 5.97
C LEU A 20 -5.16 12.25 4.50
N SER A 21 -6.12 11.82 3.67
CA SER A 21 -6.18 12.23 2.25
C SER A 21 -6.41 13.73 2.06
N LEU A 22 -7.26 14.36 2.89
CA LEU A 22 -7.50 15.81 2.84
C LEU A 22 -6.29 16.64 3.31
N THR A 23 -5.46 16.07 4.18
CA THR A 23 -4.28 16.76 4.73
C THR A 23 -3.17 16.86 3.68
N LEU A 24 -3.02 15.83 2.84
CA LEU A 24 -2.10 15.86 1.70
C LEU A 24 -2.55 16.78 0.57
N LEU A 25 -3.85 17.12 0.54
CA LEU A 25 -4.43 18.14 -0.33
C LEU A 25 -4.33 19.56 0.29
N GLY A 26 -3.48 19.77 1.30
CA GLY A 26 -3.18 21.09 1.86
C GLY A 26 -4.25 21.68 2.80
N ARG A 27 -5.29 20.92 3.19
CA ARG A 27 -6.32 21.42 4.12
C ARG A 27 -5.89 21.20 5.57
N LYS A 28 -5.71 22.29 6.33
CA LYS A 28 -5.27 22.33 7.74
C LYS A 28 -6.25 21.59 8.66
N ILE A 29 -6.02 20.29 8.86
CA ILE A 29 -6.67 19.44 9.88
C ILE A 29 -5.56 19.04 10.86
N ARG A 30 -5.87 18.92 12.16
CA ARG A 30 -4.94 18.44 13.21
C ARG A 30 -4.21 17.18 12.71
N LEU A 31 -2.91 17.32 12.45
CA LEU A 31 -2.04 16.29 11.88
C LEU A 31 -2.09 15.05 12.77
N ILE A 32 -2.57 13.93 12.25
CA ILE A 32 -2.29 12.62 12.85
C ILE A 32 -1.02 12.13 12.14
N SER A 33 0.02 11.81 12.90
CA SER A 33 1.26 11.32 12.30
C SER A 33 1.03 9.95 11.65
N ARG A 34 1.83 9.60 10.63
CA ARG A 34 1.76 8.25 10.03
C ARG A 34 1.93 7.17 11.09
N LYS A 35 2.85 7.36 12.04
CA LYS A 35 3.09 6.47 13.18
C LYS A 35 1.82 6.24 14.00
N GLN A 36 1.17 7.31 14.45
CA GLN A 36 -0.08 7.23 15.23
C GLN A 36 -1.20 6.53 14.45
N ALA A 37 -1.30 6.78 13.14
CA ALA A 37 -2.29 6.10 12.31
C ALA A 37 -1.98 4.60 12.17
N ILE A 38 -0.70 4.20 12.06
CA ILE A 38 -0.28 2.80 12.02
C ILE A 38 -0.57 2.12 13.36
N GLU A 39 -0.19 2.74 14.48
CA GLU A 39 -0.46 2.24 15.85
C GLU A 39 -1.96 2.10 16.13
N ALA A 40 -2.79 2.98 15.57
CA ALA A 40 -4.25 2.88 15.65
C ALA A 40 -4.87 1.75 14.79
N GLY A 41 -4.05 0.96 14.08
CA GLY A 41 -4.49 -0.16 13.24
C GLY A 41 -5.08 0.25 11.90
N THR A 42 -4.67 1.42 11.38
CA THR A 42 -5.15 1.92 10.07
C THR A 42 -4.62 1.06 8.93
N ILE A 43 -3.34 0.69 8.97
CA ILE A 43 -2.73 -0.17 7.96
C ILE A 43 -3.36 -1.55 7.95
N ASP A 44 -3.57 -2.15 9.12
CA ASP A 44 -4.24 -3.45 9.24
C ASP A 44 -5.67 -3.43 8.69
N ALA A 45 -6.33 -2.27 8.69
CA ALA A 45 -7.65 -2.11 8.09
C ALA A 45 -7.56 -2.03 6.57
N PHE A 46 -6.59 -1.28 6.03
CA PHE A 46 -6.35 -1.20 4.60
C PHE A 46 -5.94 -2.55 4.03
N LEU A 47 -4.97 -3.24 4.63
CA LEU A 47 -4.52 -4.54 4.15
C LEU A 47 -5.67 -5.56 4.11
N ARG A 48 -6.50 -5.61 5.16
CA ARG A 48 -7.72 -6.44 5.14
C ARG A 48 -8.70 -6.05 4.05
N LEU A 49 -8.91 -4.75 3.83
CA LEU A 49 -9.78 -4.26 2.76
C LEU A 49 -9.24 -4.70 1.39
N LEU A 50 -7.94 -4.52 1.14
CA LEU A 50 -7.31 -4.84 -0.14
C LEU A 50 -7.20 -6.35 -0.40
N SER A 51 -7.12 -7.17 0.65
CA SER A 51 -7.05 -8.64 0.52
C SER A 51 -8.41 -9.33 0.40
N ILE A 52 -9.46 -8.81 1.03
CA ILE A 52 -10.73 -9.55 1.19
C ILE A 52 -11.82 -9.02 0.26
N GLN A 53 -11.78 -7.74 -0.12
CA GLN A 53 -12.81 -7.20 -1.00
C GLN A 53 -12.66 -7.76 -2.42
N PRO A 54 -13.78 -8.04 -3.12
CA PRO A 54 -13.75 -8.23 -4.57
C PRO A 54 -13.01 -7.08 -5.25
N LEU A 55 -12.19 -7.39 -6.25
CA LEU A 55 -11.32 -6.41 -6.89
C LEU A 55 -12.09 -5.20 -7.40
N GLU A 56 -13.29 -5.40 -7.94
CA GLU A 56 -14.17 -4.36 -8.49
C GLU A 56 -14.66 -3.36 -7.44
N ARG A 57 -14.59 -3.71 -6.15
CA ARG A 57 -14.92 -2.81 -5.02
C ARG A 57 -13.72 -2.06 -4.50
N ILE A 58 -12.51 -2.41 -4.94
CA ILE A 58 -11.30 -1.67 -4.64
C ILE A 58 -11.24 -0.49 -5.60
N SER A 59 -11.03 0.69 -5.05
CA SER A 59 -11.06 1.93 -5.81
C SER A 59 -9.72 2.63 -5.68
N MET A 60 -9.47 3.58 -6.57
CA MET A 60 -8.26 4.39 -6.54
C MET A 60 -8.05 5.07 -5.17
N SER A 61 -9.11 5.49 -4.50
CA SER A 61 -8.98 6.13 -3.18
C SER A 61 -8.50 5.16 -2.10
N HIS A 62 -8.90 3.88 -2.16
CA HIS A 62 -8.42 2.86 -1.22
C HIS A 62 -6.91 2.63 -1.34
N ILE A 63 -6.42 2.40 -2.56
CA ILE A 63 -4.99 2.15 -2.78
C ILE A 63 -4.14 3.41 -2.61
N TYR A 64 -4.66 4.58 -2.97
CA TYR A 64 -3.96 5.85 -2.73
C TYR A 64 -3.81 6.14 -1.24
N ALA A 65 -4.84 5.85 -0.45
CA ALA A 65 -4.78 5.99 1.01
C ALA A 65 -3.68 5.13 1.64
N PHE A 66 -3.48 3.91 1.13
CA PHE A 66 -2.39 3.04 1.56
C PHE A 66 -1.02 3.54 1.07
N PHE A 67 -0.91 3.91 -0.21
CA PHE A 67 0.33 4.39 -0.83
C PHE A 67 1.01 5.52 -0.05
N ILE A 68 0.22 6.44 0.51
CA ILE A 68 0.69 7.56 1.34
C ILE A 68 1.61 7.13 2.49
N PHE A 69 1.36 5.95 3.06
CA PHE A 69 2.18 5.40 4.12
C PHE A 69 3.49 4.84 3.58
N THR A 70 3.44 4.14 2.44
CA THR A 70 4.66 3.60 1.79
C THR A 70 5.57 4.69 1.23
N ASN A 71 5.00 5.85 0.84
CA ASN A 71 5.77 7.03 0.44
C ASN A 71 6.26 7.81 1.67
N SER A 72 7.02 7.13 2.52
CA SER A 72 7.64 7.66 3.73
C SER A 72 9.16 7.61 3.58
N SER A 73 9.84 8.68 3.98
CA SER A 73 11.30 8.68 4.08
C SER A 73 11.82 8.04 5.38
N SER A 74 10.95 7.88 6.39
CA SER A 74 11.30 7.33 7.70
C SER A 74 11.39 5.81 7.68
N ASP A 75 12.56 5.29 8.04
CA ASP A 75 12.82 3.85 8.16
C ASP A 75 11.95 3.19 9.22
N GLU A 76 11.71 3.86 10.36
CA GLU A 76 10.78 3.37 11.40
C GLU A 76 9.38 3.11 10.82
N ILE A 77 8.81 4.07 10.10
CA ILE A 77 7.49 3.91 9.48
C ILE A 77 7.49 2.74 8.49
N CYS A 78 8.55 2.61 7.70
CA CYS A 78 8.65 1.54 6.71
C CYS A 78 8.80 0.16 7.36
N GLU A 79 9.56 0.05 8.45
CA GLU A 79 9.66 -1.17 9.25
C GLU A 79 8.31 -1.53 9.89
N MET A 80 7.61 -0.54 10.45
CA MET A 80 6.26 -0.74 10.97
C MET A 80 5.30 -1.26 9.88
N LEU A 81 5.42 -0.77 8.65
CA LEU A 81 4.62 -1.25 7.51
C LEU A 81 5.00 -2.66 7.10
N TYR A 82 6.29 -2.96 7.00
CA TYR A 82 6.79 -4.29 6.66
C TYR A 82 6.26 -5.35 7.64
N ASN A 83 6.31 -5.05 8.93
CA ASN A 83 5.82 -5.92 10.02
C ASN A 83 4.30 -6.18 9.97
N ARG A 84 3.55 -5.55 9.06
CA ARG A 84 2.12 -5.84 8.81
C ARG A 84 1.88 -6.76 7.61
N ASN A 85 2.93 -7.32 7.01
CA ASN A 85 2.87 -8.23 5.87
C ASN A 85 2.08 -7.67 4.67
N PRO A 86 2.46 -6.50 4.14
CA PRO A 86 1.67 -5.80 3.12
C PRO A 86 1.71 -6.49 1.76
N TYR A 87 2.72 -7.34 1.51
CA TYR A 87 2.99 -7.90 0.19
C TYR A 87 1.83 -8.72 -0.37
N ILE A 88 1.23 -9.61 0.41
CA ILE A 88 0.12 -10.43 -0.06
C ILE A 88 -1.07 -9.57 -0.52
N SER A 89 -1.41 -8.52 0.25
CA SER A 89 -2.48 -7.59 -0.10
C SER A 89 -2.18 -6.78 -1.34
N LEU A 90 -0.93 -6.34 -1.53
CA LEU A 90 -0.53 -5.55 -2.69
C LEU A 90 -0.42 -6.40 -3.95
N ILE A 91 0.12 -7.61 -3.84
CA ILE A 91 0.26 -8.57 -4.94
C ILE A 91 -1.12 -9.00 -5.46
N HIS A 92 -2.12 -9.14 -4.58
CA HIS A 92 -3.50 -9.41 -4.97
C HIS A 92 -4.06 -8.37 -5.96
N LEU A 93 -3.63 -7.11 -5.86
CA LEU A 93 -4.12 -6.03 -6.71
C LEU A 93 -3.58 -6.07 -8.14
N PHE A 94 -2.61 -6.93 -8.45
CA PHE A 94 -2.10 -7.08 -9.81
C PHE A 94 -3.11 -7.73 -10.76
N ASP A 95 -4.11 -8.41 -10.21
CA ASP A 95 -5.20 -9.02 -10.96
C ASP A 95 -6.37 -8.04 -11.19
N HIS A 96 -6.24 -6.78 -10.74
CA HIS A 96 -7.25 -5.73 -10.92
C HIS A 96 -7.35 -5.28 -12.40
N GLN A 97 -8.53 -4.83 -12.84
CA GLN A 97 -8.75 -4.40 -14.23
C GLN A 97 -8.25 -2.97 -14.50
N ASP A 98 -8.39 -2.07 -13.52
CA ASP A 98 -7.87 -0.70 -13.58
C ASP A 98 -6.34 -0.66 -13.43
N PHE A 99 -5.66 -0.23 -14.49
CA PHE A 99 -4.21 -0.05 -14.53
C PHE A 99 -3.67 0.91 -13.46
N PHE A 100 -4.41 1.96 -13.11
CA PHE A 100 -3.92 2.92 -12.11
C PHE A 100 -3.85 2.30 -10.72
N ILE A 101 -4.75 1.38 -10.40
CA ILE A 101 -4.72 0.62 -9.14
C ILE A 101 -3.52 -0.33 -9.13
N ILE A 102 -3.33 -1.07 -10.23
CA ILE A 102 -2.19 -1.97 -10.40
C ILE A 102 -0.87 -1.21 -10.25
N ASN A 103 -0.72 -0.09 -10.98
CA ASN A 103 0.47 0.75 -10.94
C ASN A 103 0.73 1.28 -9.52
N ARG A 104 -0.31 1.74 -8.82
CA ARG A 104 -0.17 2.24 -7.45
C ARG A 104 0.24 1.13 -6.47
N ALA A 105 -0.25 -0.08 -6.65
CA ALA A 105 0.20 -1.25 -5.87
C ALA A 105 1.67 -1.58 -6.15
N ALA A 106 2.08 -1.56 -7.43
CA ALA A 106 3.47 -1.81 -7.83
C ALA A 106 4.44 -0.77 -7.25
N ILE A 107 4.10 0.52 -7.31
CA ILE A 107 4.91 1.58 -6.69
C ILE A 107 4.96 1.42 -5.17
N SER A 108 3.87 1.01 -4.53
CA SER A 108 3.86 0.74 -3.08
C SER A 108 4.80 -0.40 -2.70
N ILE A 109 4.85 -1.47 -3.51
CA ILE A 109 5.83 -2.56 -3.37
C ILE A 109 7.25 -2.04 -3.59
N PHE A 110 7.49 -1.24 -4.64
CA PHE A 110 8.79 -0.63 -4.91
C PHE A 110 9.28 0.19 -3.71
N ASN A 111 8.43 1.03 -3.12
CA ASN A 111 8.79 1.82 -1.95
C ASN A 111 9.20 0.96 -0.75
N LEU A 112 8.47 -0.14 -0.50
CA LEU A 112 8.80 -1.08 0.58
C LEU A 112 10.12 -1.80 0.33
N LEU A 113 10.37 -2.23 -0.92
CA LEU A 113 11.64 -2.86 -1.30
C LEU A 113 12.80 -1.87 -1.20
N ASN A 114 12.65 -0.67 -1.76
CA ASN A 114 13.67 0.36 -1.69
C ASN A 114 14.03 0.70 -0.24
N ASN A 115 13.04 0.77 0.66
CA ASN A 115 13.33 0.94 2.07
C ASN A 115 14.12 -0.23 2.67
N GLY A 116 13.69 -1.47 2.41
CA GLY A 116 14.41 -2.67 2.87
C GLY A 116 15.86 -2.73 2.35
N ALA A 117 16.13 -2.23 1.15
CA ALA A 117 17.48 -2.16 0.62
C ALA A 117 18.38 -1.17 1.38
N ARG A 118 17.82 -0.11 1.97
CA ARG A 118 18.58 0.88 2.76
C ARG A 118 18.98 0.37 4.14
N THR A 119 18.29 -0.64 4.67
CA THR A 119 18.54 -1.13 6.05
C THR A 119 19.63 -2.18 6.13
N ARG A 120 20.21 -2.61 5.00
CA ARG A 120 21.28 -3.62 4.95
C ARG A 120 22.39 -3.26 3.97
N PRO A 121 23.63 -3.74 4.18
CA PRO A 121 24.68 -3.64 3.18
C PRO A 121 24.29 -4.33 1.87
N SER A 122 24.78 -3.82 0.72
CA SER A 122 24.50 -4.37 -0.61
C SER A 122 24.99 -5.81 -0.82
N THR A 123 25.91 -6.28 0.03
CA THR A 123 26.44 -7.65 0.02
C THR A 123 25.54 -8.65 0.77
N ALA A 124 24.59 -8.16 1.57
CA ALA A 124 23.68 -9.01 2.31
C ALA A 124 22.38 -9.29 1.52
N PRO A 125 21.73 -10.45 1.73
CA PRO A 125 20.42 -10.71 1.15
C PRO A 125 19.40 -9.65 1.56
N HIS A 126 18.61 -9.20 0.58
CA HIS A 126 17.57 -8.19 0.78
C HIS A 126 16.56 -8.68 1.84
N PRO A 127 16.22 -7.85 2.86
CA PRO A 127 15.44 -8.32 4.01
C PRO A 127 14.04 -8.82 3.64
N HIS A 128 13.46 -8.30 2.56
CA HIS A 128 12.11 -8.66 2.12
C HIS A 128 12.09 -9.75 1.03
N TYR A 129 13.24 -10.32 0.66
CA TYR A 129 13.34 -11.30 -0.44
C TYR A 129 12.47 -12.54 -0.20
N GLN A 130 12.54 -13.11 1.00
CA GLN A 130 11.76 -14.32 1.35
C GLN A 130 10.25 -14.08 1.26
N ASN A 131 9.76 -12.92 1.70
CA ASN A 131 8.34 -12.58 1.59
C ASN A 131 7.90 -12.47 0.12
N MET A 132 8.74 -11.90 -0.75
CA MET A 132 8.44 -11.81 -2.17
C MET A 132 8.39 -13.19 -2.84
N ILE A 133 9.24 -14.12 -2.42
CA ILE A 133 9.21 -15.51 -2.90
C ILE A 133 7.95 -16.23 -2.40
N ALA A 134 7.64 -16.13 -1.10
CA ALA A 134 6.54 -16.84 -0.46
C ALA A 134 5.16 -16.57 -1.11
N PHE A 135 4.97 -15.38 -1.68
CA PHE A 135 3.71 -14.99 -2.32
C PHE A 135 3.76 -15.01 -3.86
N GLY A 136 4.80 -15.61 -4.46
CA GLY A 136 5.00 -15.61 -5.92
C GLY A 136 5.14 -14.20 -6.50
N GLY A 137 5.53 -13.23 -5.67
CA GLY A 137 5.53 -11.82 -6.01
C GLY A 137 6.48 -11.48 -7.14
N ILE A 138 7.66 -12.12 -7.19
CA ILE A 138 8.64 -11.92 -8.28
C ILE A 138 8.04 -12.33 -9.63
N GLN A 139 7.41 -13.50 -9.69
CA GLN A 139 6.78 -14.00 -10.91
C GLN A 139 5.61 -13.10 -11.36
N LYS A 140 4.76 -12.67 -10.42
CA LYS A 140 3.64 -11.78 -10.73
C LYS A 140 4.11 -10.40 -11.22
N ILE A 141 5.18 -9.83 -10.65
CA ILE A 141 5.80 -8.59 -11.16
C ILE A 141 6.33 -8.80 -12.58
N PHE A 142 7.01 -9.92 -12.85
CA PHE A 142 7.53 -10.22 -14.18
C PHE A 142 6.41 -10.36 -15.22
N ILE A 143 5.34 -11.08 -14.90
CA ILE A 143 4.16 -11.20 -15.77
C ILE A 143 3.52 -9.83 -16.02
N LEU A 144 3.40 -9.01 -14.97
CA LEU A 144 2.85 -7.67 -15.08
C LEU A 144 3.71 -6.78 -15.99
N PHE A 145 5.03 -6.82 -15.82
CA PHE A 145 5.97 -6.13 -16.70
C PHE A 145 5.77 -6.56 -18.15
N LYS A 146 5.76 -7.87 -18.45
CA LYS A 146 5.52 -8.37 -19.82
C LYS A 146 4.17 -7.91 -20.40
N LYS A 147 3.11 -7.90 -19.60
CA LYS A 147 1.75 -7.47 -20.01
C LYS A 147 1.69 -5.99 -20.40
N HIS A 148 2.53 -5.15 -19.77
CA HIS A 148 2.50 -3.70 -19.95
C HIS A 148 3.72 -3.12 -20.69
N ALA A 149 4.76 -3.92 -20.94
CA ALA A 149 5.98 -3.49 -21.64
C ALA A 149 5.73 -3.01 -23.09
N ASN A 150 4.67 -3.52 -23.73
CA ASN A 150 4.30 -3.15 -25.10
C ASN A 150 3.18 -2.10 -25.17
N LYS A 151 2.71 -1.59 -24.03
CA LYS A 151 1.78 -0.46 -24.02
C LYS A 151 2.64 0.77 -23.82
N ASP A 152 2.59 1.72 -24.75
CA ASP A 152 3.18 3.05 -24.53
C ASP A 152 2.53 3.67 -23.29
N ILE A 153 3.17 3.50 -22.14
CA ILE A 153 2.78 4.18 -20.92
C ILE A 153 3.26 5.61 -21.12
N LYS A 154 2.45 6.45 -21.77
CA LYS A 154 2.57 7.92 -21.70
C LYS A 154 2.34 8.31 -20.25
N ILE A 155 3.39 8.25 -19.44
CA ILE A 155 3.40 8.84 -18.11
C ILE A 155 3.35 10.35 -18.37
N SER A 156 2.17 10.95 -18.27
CA SER A 156 2.07 12.40 -18.13
C SER A 156 2.67 12.75 -16.77
N THR A 157 3.98 12.99 -16.76
CA THR A 157 4.67 13.65 -15.66
C THR A 157 4.23 15.11 -15.65
N SER A 158 3.02 15.35 -15.13
CA SER A 158 2.64 16.63 -14.57
C SER A 158 2.90 16.54 -13.07
N LEU A 159 4.07 17.01 -12.68
CA LEU A 159 4.42 17.41 -11.30
C LEU A 159 3.54 18.57 -10.85
#